data_AF-A0A0M2R6H2-F1
#
_entry.id   AF-A0A0M2R6H2-F1
#
_cell.length_a   1.000
_cell.length_b   1.000
_cell.length_c   1.000
_cell.angle_alpha   90.00
_cell.angle_beta   90.00
_cell.angle_gamma   90.00
#
_symmetry.space_group_name_H-M   'P 1'
#
loop_
_entity.id
_entity.type
_entity.pdbx_description
1 polymer ?
#
loop_
_entity_poly.entity_id
_entity_poly.type
_entity_poly.pdbx_seq_one_letter_code
_entity_poly.pdbx_strand_id
1 'polypeptide(L)'
;QRMKALASQSLSGSVTDTERAYIDAEFQALDDEIAGIETTTTFNGDPLIDGSYNENFFVGLGAAGVVNNIAADLTSVDVAVVGGDVTSAANAGTAFTAVTARINTIAT
;
A
#
# COMPACT_ATOMS: atom_id res chain seq x y z
N GLN A 1 1.58 -7.99 4.46
CA GLN A 1 1.38 -9.32 5.11
C GLN A 1 1.64 -9.29 6.62
N ARG A 2 2.71 -8.66 7.13
CA ARG A 2 2.96 -8.56 8.60
C ARG A 2 1.83 -7.85 9.35
N MET A 3 1.36 -6.70 8.87
CA MET A 3 0.20 -6.00 9.45
C MET A 3 -1.05 -6.87 9.56
N LYS A 4 -1.29 -7.76 8.58
CA LYS A 4 -2.42 -8.71 8.62
C LYS A 4 -2.27 -9.70 9.78
N ALA A 5 -1.04 -10.16 10.03
CA ALA A 5 -0.75 -11.02 11.17
C ALA A 5 -0.92 -10.27 12.50
N LEU A 6 -0.49 -9.02 12.58
CA LEU A 6 -0.68 -8.17 13.77
C LEU A 6 -2.16 -7.91 14.06
N ALA A 7 -2.95 -7.57 13.03
CA ALA A 7 -4.38 -7.42 13.16
C ALA A 7 -5.06 -8.73 13.59
N SER A 8 -4.66 -9.87 13.02
CA SER A 8 -5.14 -11.18 13.46
C SER A 8 -4.75 -11.51 14.90
N GLN A 9 -3.56 -11.10 15.34
CA GLN A 9 -3.08 -11.31 16.70
C GLN A 9 -3.90 -10.48 17.68
N SER A 10 -4.08 -9.18 17.41
CA SER A 10 -4.87 -8.27 18.25
C SER A 10 -6.35 -8.66 18.33
N LEU A 11 -6.90 -9.27 17.27
CA LEU A 11 -8.26 -9.79 17.23
C LEU A 11 -8.46 -11.02 18.14
N SER A 12 -7.39 -11.72 18.54
CA SER A 12 -7.50 -12.89 19.41
C SER A 12 -7.99 -12.50 20.80
N GLY A 13 -9.01 -13.22 21.31
CA GLY A 13 -9.60 -12.97 22.63
C GLY A 13 -8.68 -13.23 23.83
N SER A 14 -7.48 -13.77 23.60
CA SER A 14 -6.46 -14.00 24.62
C SER A 14 -5.56 -12.79 24.88
N VAL A 15 -5.59 -11.77 24.02
CA VAL A 15 -4.71 -10.61 24.09
C VAL A 15 -5.30 -9.55 25.02
N THR A 16 -4.48 -9.05 25.94
CA THR A 16 -4.81 -7.98 26.87
C THR A 16 -4.71 -6.59 26.21
N ASP A 17 -5.28 -5.56 26.82
CA ASP A 17 -5.17 -4.18 26.31
C ASP A 17 -3.71 -3.71 26.23
N THR A 18 -2.87 -4.10 27.20
CA THR A 18 -1.44 -3.79 27.21
C THR A 18 -0.71 -4.44 26.04
N GLU A 19 -0.99 -5.70 25.75
CA GLU A 19 -0.40 -6.39 24.59
C GLU A 19 -0.90 -5.78 23.27
N ARG A 20 -2.18 -5.38 23.19
CA ARG A 20 -2.70 -4.67 22.02
C ARG A 20 -2.00 -3.35 21.77
N ALA A 21 -1.61 -2.60 22.81
CA ALA A 21 -0.85 -1.37 22.65
C ALA A 21 0.53 -1.61 22.00
N TYR A 22 1.21 -2.71 22.35
CA TYR A 22 2.48 -3.07 21.70
C TYR A 22 2.30 -3.54 20.26
N ILE A 23 1.25 -4.33 20.00
CA ILE A 23 0.89 -4.77 18.65
C ILE A 23 0.54 -3.56 17.78
N ASP A 24 -0.21 -2.60 18.33
CA ASP A 24 -0.58 -1.37 17.65
C ASP A 24 0.64 -0.51 17.34
N ALA A 25 1.59 -0.36 18.27
CA ALA A 25 2.84 0.36 18.00
C ALA A 25 3.60 -0.23 16.79
N GLU A 26 3.66 -1.57 16.67
CA GLU A 26 4.25 -2.21 15.48
C GLU A 26 3.37 -1.99 14.23
N PHE A 27 2.05 -2.03 14.36
CA PHE A 27 1.13 -1.77 13.25
C PHE A 27 1.29 -0.35 12.69
N GLN A 28 1.33 0.66 13.56
CA GLN A 28 1.53 2.06 13.18
C GLN A 28 2.88 2.27 12.50
N ALA A 29 3.95 1.69 13.05
CA ALA A 29 5.28 1.79 12.44
C ALA A 29 5.33 1.18 11.02
N LEU A 30 4.54 0.14 10.76
CA LEU A 30 4.43 -0.44 9.42
C LEU A 30 3.58 0.40 8.47
N ASP A 31 2.53 1.07 8.97
CA ASP A 31 1.78 2.05 8.17
C ASP A 31 2.67 3.26 7.79
N ASP A 32 3.45 3.77 8.73
CA ASP A 32 4.42 4.85 8.49
C ASP A 32 5.48 4.44 7.46
N GLU A 33 5.99 3.21 7.54
CA GLU A 33 6.94 2.68 6.55
C GLU A 33 6.29 2.56 5.16
N ILE A 34 5.02 2.15 5.08
CA ILE A 34 4.28 2.11 3.81
C ILE A 34 4.14 3.51 3.21
N ALA A 35 3.77 4.52 4.00
CA ALA A 35 3.72 5.91 3.55
C ALA A 35 5.10 6.41 3.08
N GLY A 36 6.17 6.03 3.78
CA GLY A 36 7.53 6.33 3.37
C GLY A 36 7.88 5.73 2.01
N ILE A 37 7.55 4.46 1.79
CA ILE A 37 7.79 3.78 0.51
C ILE A 37 6.97 4.42 -0.62
N GLU A 38 5.68 4.70 -0.39
CA GLU A 38 4.80 5.37 -1.34
C GLU A 38 5.37 6.71 -1.79
N THR A 39 5.79 7.55 -0.85
CA THR A 39 6.28 8.91 -1.12
C THR A 39 7.71 8.97 -1.69
N THR A 40 8.55 7.97 -1.42
CA THR A 40 9.96 7.97 -1.86
C THR A 40 10.20 7.20 -3.15
N THR A 41 9.26 6.34 -3.57
CA THR A 41 9.37 5.57 -4.81
C THR A 41 9.00 6.44 -6.00
N THR A 42 10.03 7.01 -6.64
CA THR A 42 9.88 7.95 -7.76
C THR A 42 10.69 7.53 -8.98
N PHE A 43 10.27 8.00 -10.15
CA PHE A 43 11.03 7.95 -11.39
C PHE A 43 11.13 9.36 -11.97
N ASN A 44 12.36 9.85 -12.17
CA ASN A 44 12.61 11.22 -12.62
C ASN A 44 11.92 12.32 -11.78
N GLY A 45 11.63 12.03 -10.51
CA GLY A 45 10.95 12.96 -9.59
C GLY A 45 9.43 12.78 -9.53
N ASP A 46 8.84 11.97 -10.41
CA ASP A 46 7.42 11.68 -10.39
C ASP A 46 7.13 10.45 -9.51
N PRO A 47 6.12 10.48 -8.62
CA PRO A 47 5.68 9.32 -7.84
C PRO A 47 5.28 8.16 -8.74
N LEU A 48 5.65 6.93 -8.39
CA LEU A 48 5.35 5.74 -9.22
C LEU A 48 4.18 4.90 -8.73
N ILE A 49 3.89 4.91 -7.42
CA ILE A 49 3.06 3.89 -6.77
C ILE A 49 1.95 4.47 -5.88
N ASP A 50 1.57 5.73 -6.12
CA ASP A 50 0.47 6.44 -5.46
C ASP A 50 -0.81 6.47 -6.32
N GLY A 51 -0.86 5.66 -7.38
CA GLY A 51 -1.97 5.61 -8.35
C GLY A 51 -2.03 6.78 -9.33
N SER A 52 -1.05 7.69 -9.35
CA SER A 52 -1.07 8.86 -10.23
C SER A 52 -0.27 8.72 -11.51
N TYR A 53 0.70 7.79 -11.57
CA TYR A 53 1.67 7.74 -12.66
C TYR A 53 1.07 7.21 -13.98
N ASN A 54 1.10 8.06 -15.01
CA ASN A 54 0.65 7.74 -16.35
C ASN A 54 1.45 8.54 -17.39
N GLU A 55 2.41 7.89 -18.05
CA GLU A 55 3.31 8.57 -18.98
C GLU A 55 3.56 7.81 -20.27
N ASN A 56 3.88 8.57 -21.33
CA ASN A 56 4.18 8.03 -22.65
C ASN A 56 5.62 8.33 -23.06
N PHE A 57 6.44 7.29 -23.14
CA PHE A 57 7.84 7.41 -23.56
C PHE A 57 7.99 7.30 -25.07
N PHE A 58 8.46 8.36 -25.72
CA PHE A 58 8.77 8.33 -27.15
C PHE A 58 9.96 7.40 -27.44
N VAL A 59 9.79 6.46 -28.38
CA VAL A 59 10.84 5.49 -28.76
C VAL A 59 11.23 5.55 -30.23
N GLY A 60 10.73 6.55 -30.97
CA GLY A 60 11.11 6.79 -32.36
C GLY A 60 9.92 6.90 -33.31
N LEU A 61 10.24 7.01 -34.60
CA LEU A 61 9.24 7.09 -35.66
C LEU A 61 9.14 5.76 -36.40
N GLY A 62 7.92 5.31 -36.65
CA GLY A 62 7.59 4.24 -37.58
C GLY A 62 7.55 4.70 -39.04
N ALA A 63 7.14 3.79 -39.93
CA ALA A 63 6.94 4.12 -41.33
C ALA A 63 5.94 5.27 -41.51
N ALA A 64 6.19 6.13 -42.51
CA ALA A 64 5.38 7.32 -42.78
C ALA A 64 5.29 8.34 -41.61
N GLY A 65 6.21 8.30 -40.64
CA GLY A 65 6.30 9.29 -39.57
C GLY A 65 5.36 9.06 -38.39
N VAL A 66 4.78 7.86 -38.25
CA VAL A 66 3.99 7.49 -37.08
C VAL A 66 4.85 7.58 -35.82
N VAL A 67 4.37 8.24 -34.79
CA VAL A 67 5.07 8.34 -33.50
C VAL A 67 4.88 7.03 -32.74
N ASN A 68 5.98 6.39 -32.35
CA ASN A 68 5.94 5.20 -31.50
C ASN A 68 6.22 5.61 -30.05
N ASN A 69 5.31 5.25 -29.15
CA ASN A 69 5.46 5.45 -27.72
C ASN A 69 5.32 4.11 -26.99
N ILE A 70 5.99 4.01 -25.84
CA ILE A 70 5.69 3.02 -24.81
C ILE A 70 4.88 3.73 -23.73
N ALA A 71 3.65 3.28 -23.52
CA ALA A 71 2.82 3.74 -22.43
C ALA A 71 3.20 3.02 -21.14
N ALA A 72 3.40 3.79 -20.07
CA ALA A 72 3.56 3.30 -18.71
C ALA A 72 2.38 3.83 -17.89
N ASP A 73 1.31 3.03 -17.82
CA ASP A 73 0.14 3.29 -17.00
C ASP A 73 0.26 2.48 -15.71
N LEU A 74 0.54 3.18 -14.61
CA LEU A 74 0.62 2.63 -13.26
C LEU A 74 -0.50 3.19 -12.38
N THR A 75 -1.57 3.71 -12.98
CA THR A 75 -2.70 4.29 -12.22
C THR A 75 -3.43 3.28 -11.34
N SER A 76 -3.27 1.97 -11.61
CA SER A 76 -3.77 0.89 -10.75
C SER A 76 -2.82 0.53 -9.60
N VAL A 77 -1.59 1.04 -9.61
CA VAL A 77 -0.58 0.78 -8.58
C VAL A 77 -0.67 1.87 -7.53
N ASP A 78 -1.46 1.59 -6.50
CA ASP A 78 -1.68 2.46 -5.35
C ASP A 78 -1.34 1.66 -4.08
N VAL A 79 -0.24 2.06 -3.43
CA VAL A 79 0.25 1.49 -2.18
C VAL A 79 -0.05 2.45 -1.02
N ALA A 80 -1.28 2.97 -0.98
CA ALA A 80 -1.76 3.75 0.14
C ALA A 80 -1.74 2.97 1.46
N VAL A 81 -1.48 3.71 2.55
CA VAL A 81 -1.58 3.23 3.92
C VAL A 81 -2.95 2.64 4.23
N VAL A 82 -2.99 1.72 5.20
CA VAL A 82 -4.25 1.14 5.66
C VAL A 82 -4.94 2.10 6.63
N GLY A 83 -4.18 2.68 7.55
CA GLY A 83 -4.65 3.55 8.61
C GLY A 83 -5.42 2.81 9.70
N GLY A 84 -5.90 3.59 10.67
CA GLY A 84 -6.62 3.07 11.84
C GLY A 84 -5.68 2.47 12.89
N ASP A 85 -6.24 1.67 13.80
CA ASP A 85 -5.50 1.08 14.91
C ASP A 85 -5.93 -0.36 15.17
N VAL A 86 -5.17 -1.07 16.00
CA VAL A 86 -5.51 -2.42 16.48
C VAL A 86 -5.57 -2.48 18.01
N THR A 87 -6.05 -1.40 18.65
CA THR A 87 -6.13 -1.28 20.12
C THR A 87 -7.32 -2.01 20.75
N SER A 88 -8.30 -2.40 19.94
CA SER A 88 -9.46 -3.19 20.35
C SER A 88 -9.74 -4.32 19.36
N ALA A 89 -10.48 -5.36 19.80
CA ALA A 89 -10.89 -6.44 18.91
C ALA A 89 -11.74 -5.95 17.72
N ALA A 90 -12.57 -4.91 17.94
CA ALA A 90 -13.35 -4.30 16.87
C ALA A 90 -12.46 -3.61 15.83
N ASN A 91 -11.50 -2.78 16.29
CA ASN A 91 -10.58 -2.07 15.41
C ASN A 91 -9.65 -3.05 14.68
N ALA A 92 -9.16 -4.08 15.37
CA ALA A 92 -8.38 -5.16 14.77
C ALA A 92 -9.12 -5.92 13.66
N GLY A 93 -10.45 -6.15 13.81
CA GLY A 93 -11.28 -6.74 12.77
C GLY A 93 -11.40 -5.85 11.52
N THR A 94 -11.58 -4.55 11.73
CA THR A 94 -11.59 -3.54 10.65
C THR A 94 -10.25 -3.50 9.94
N ALA A 95 -9.14 -3.39 10.69
CA ALA A 95 -7.79 -3.37 10.17
C ALA A 95 -7.45 -4.66 9.39
N PHE A 96 -7.81 -5.84 9.90
CA PHE A 96 -7.60 -7.12 9.20
C PHE A 96 -8.27 -7.14 7.81
N THR A 97 -9.49 -6.63 7.74
CA THR A 97 -10.27 -6.55 6.50
C THR A 97 -9.62 -5.56 5.54
N ALA A 98 -9.25 -4.37 6.03
CA ALA A 98 -8.62 -3.32 5.23
C ALA A 98 -7.24 -3.75 4.69
N VAL A 99 -6.36 -4.31 5.53
CA VAL A 99 -5.07 -4.88 5.09
C VAL A 99 -5.27 -5.97 4.04
N THR A 100 -6.25 -6.85 4.23
CA THR A 100 -6.52 -7.92 3.26
C THR A 100 -7.00 -7.37 1.92
N ALA A 101 -7.88 -6.35 1.93
CA ALA A 101 -8.33 -5.70 0.72
C ALA A 101 -7.16 -5.04 -0.04
N ARG A 102 -6.30 -4.29 0.66
CA ARG A 102 -5.11 -3.66 0.07
C ARG A 102 -4.16 -4.70 -0.57
N ILE A 103 -3.88 -5.79 0.15
CA ILE A 103 -3.04 -6.88 -0.40
C ILE A 103 -3.65 -7.44 -1.69
N ASN A 104 -4.96 -7.65 -1.74
CA ASN A 104 -5.61 -8.19 -2.92
C ASN A 104 -5.59 -7.20 -4.09
N THR A 105 -5.78 -5.90 -3.84
CA THR A 105 -5.70 -4.86 -4.89
C THR A 105 -4.31 -4.79 -5.52
N ILE A 106 -3.24 -4.90 -4.73
CA ILE A 106 -1.85 -4.83 -5.23
C ILE A 106 -1.41 -6.14 -5.90
N ALA A 107 -1.97 -7.28 -5.49
CA ALA A 107 -1.57 -8.60 -5.99
C ALA A 107 -2.25 -9.03 -7.31
N THR A 108 -3.13 -8.20 -7.87
CA THR A 108 -3.86 -8.45 -9.12
C THR A 108 -3.36 -7.57 -10.25
#